data_AF-A0AAN4UTM7-F1
#
_entry.id   AF-A0AAN4UTM7-F1
#
_cell.length_a   1.000
_cell.length_b   1.000
_cell.length_c   1.000
_cell.angle_alpha   90.00
_cell.angle_beta   90.00
_cell.angle_gamma   90.00
#
_symmetry.space_group_name_H-M   'P 1'
#
loop_
_entity.id
_entity.type
_entity.pdbx_description
1 polymer ?
#
loop_
_entity_poly.entity_id
_entity_poly.type
_entity_poly.pdbx_seq_one_letter_code
_entity_poly.pdbx_strand_id
1 'polypeptide(L)'
;MPQFVDLAAILVALLQLGDLVTTLLALSAGAREANPIVALLMRLLGRVPGLVLVKLIGVGFAWWLWTLGAETELWLLGAVYLWVVVHNLRVWRRYRG
;
A
#
# COMPACT_ATOMS: atom_id res chain seq x y z
N MET A 1 11.82 -22.67 10.06
CA MET A 1 10.54 -21.97 9.79
C MET A 1 10.58 -20.43 9.90
N PRO A 2 11.67 -19.71 10.25
CA PRO A 2 11.67 -18.23 10.16
C PRO A 2 11.85 -17.66 8.75
N GLN A 3 12.41 -18.43 7.80
CA GLN A 3 12.74 -17.93 6.45
C GLN A 3 11.51 -17.46 5.64
N PHE A 4 10.35 -18.11 5.81
CA PHE A 4 9.15 -17.78 5.05
C PHE A 4 8.43 -16.53 5.58
N VAL A 5 8.48 -16.28 6.90
CA VAL A 5 7.95 -15.05 7.49
C VAL A 5 8.75 -13.83 7.05
N ASP A 6 10.08 -13.97 6.99
CA ASP A 6 10.97 -12.92 6.51
C ASP A 6 10.72 -12.62 5.02
N LEU A 7 10.55 -13.67 4.20
CA LEU A 7 10.21 -13.52 2.79
C LEU A 7 8.85 -12.82 2.59
N ALA A 8 7.84 -13.19 3.36
CA ALA A 8 6.52 -12.56 3.31
C ALA A 8 6.60 -11.08 3.71
N ALA A 9 7.35 -10.74 4.77
CA ALA A 9 7.57 -9.37 5.20
C ALA A 9 8.32 -8.53 4.14
N ILE A 10 9.36 -9.08 3.51
CA ILE A 10 10.10 -8.43 2.41
C ILE A 10 9.15 -8.19 1.23
N LEU A 11 8.35 -9.19 0.85
CA LEU A 11 7.37 -9.04 -0.23
C LEU A 11 6.36 -7.93 0.08
N VAL A 12 5.80 -7.89 1.29
CA VAL A 12 4.89 -6.83 1.73
C VAL A 12 5.57 -5.46 1.64
N ALA A 13 6.83 -5.33 2.07
CA ALA A 13 7.57 -4.08 1.97
C ALA A 13 7.74 -3.61 0.51
N LEU A 14 8.10 -4.52 -0.40
CA LEU A 14 8.22 -4.21 -1.83
C LEU A 14 6.88 -3.80 -2.44
N LEU A 15 5.80 -4.49 -2.08
CA LEU A 15 4.47 -4.16 -2.55
C LEU A 15 3.96 -2.84 -1.98
N GLN A 16 4.31 -2.47 -0.75
CA GLN A 16 4.00 -1.15 -0.19
C GLN A 16 4.70 -0.02 -0.95
N LEU A 17 5.95 -0.23 -1.38
CA LEU A 17 6.65 0.72 -2.26
C LEU A 17 5.96 0.83 -3.62
N GLY A 18 5.60 -0.32 -4.21
CA GLY A 18 4.83 -0.35 -5.46
C GLY A 18 3.50 0.36 -5.36
N ASP A 19 2.79 0.18 -4.25
CA ASP A 19 1.51 0.82 -3.95
C ASP A 19 1.69 2.35 -3.82
N LEU A 20 2.71 2.82 -3.10
CA LEU A 20 3.04 4.25 -3.02
C LEU A 20 3.28 4.86 -4.41
N VAL A 21 4.15 4.24 -5.22
CA VAL A 21 4.48 4.71 -6.57
C VAL A 21 3.25 4.74 -7.46
N THR A 22 2.47 3.66 -7.48
CA THR A 22 1.28 3.54 -8.34
C THR A 22 0.16 4.49 -7.91
N THR A 23 0.00 4.72 -6.60
CA THR A 23 -0.92 5.74 -6.07
C THR A 23 -0.51 7.13 -6.54
N LEU A 24 0.78 7.50 -6.40
CA LEU A 24 1.28 8.80 -6.84
C LEU A 24 1.13 9.00 -8.35
N LEU A 25 1.36 7.97 -9.16
CA LEU A 25 1.15 8.00 -10.61
C LEU A 25 -0.33 8.19 -10.98
N ALA A 26 -1.23 7.44 -10.35
CA ALA A 26 -2.67 7.60 -10.59
C ALA A 26 -3.15 9.00 -10.19
N LEU A 27 -2.70 9.48 -9.02
CA LEU A 27 -3.01 10.81 -8.50
C LEU A 27 -2.46 11.93 -9.41
N SER A 28 -1.25 11.80 -9.95
CA SER A 28 -0.67 12.79 -10.85
C SER A 28 -1.38 12.84 -12.22
N ALA A 29 -1.97 11.72 -12.65
CA ALA A 29 -2.82 11.66 -13.84
C ALA A 29 -4.25 12.23 -13.62
N GLY A 30 -4.57 12.75 -12.42
CA GLY A 30 -5.86 13.35 -12.12
C GLY A 30 -6.90 12.40 -11.53
N ALA A 31 -6.52 11.14 -11.23
CA ALA A 31 -7.39 10.24 -10.49
C ALA A 31 -7.66 10.76 -9.07
N ARG A 32 -8.83 10.43 -8.54
CA ARG A 32 -9.19 10.67 -7.14
C ARG A 32 -8.94 9.41 -6.32
N GLU A 33 -8.55 9.60 -5.07
CA GLU A 33 -8.41 8.51 -4.12
C GLU A 33 -9.77 7.85 -3.89
N ALA A 34 -9.85 6.54 -4.11
CA ALA A 34 -11.09 5.78 -4.01
C ALA A 34 -11.45 5.47 -2.55
N ASN A 35 -10.43 5.36 -1.68
CA ASN A 35 -10.65 5.09 -0.27
C ASN A 35 -11.06 6.39 0.46
N PRO A 36 -12.28 6.48 1.03
CA PRO A 36 -12.76 7.70 1.68
C PRO A 36 -11.92 8.11 2.90
N ILE A 37 -11.31 7.15 3.62
CA ILE A 37 -10.45 7.42 4.77
C ILE A 37 -9.13 8.04 4.30
N VAL A 38 -8.50 7.45 3.28
CA VAL A 38 -7.25 7.97 2.71
C VAL A 38 -7.51 9.35 2.11
N ALA A 39 -8.61 9.53 1.40
CA ALA A 39 -9.03 10.81 0.85
C ALA A 39 -9.24 11.87 1.94
N LEU A 40 -9.84 11.50 3.08
CA LEU A 40 -10.00 12.40 4.22
C LEU A 40 -8.65 12.81 4.81
N LEU A 41 -7.75 11.85 5.02
CA LEU A 41 -6.40 12.13 5.54
C LEU A 41 -5.58 13.02 4.59
N MET A 42 -5.66 12.76 3.28
CA MET A 42 -5.05 13.62 2.25
C MET A 42 -5.63 15.04 2.23
N ARG A 43 -6.93 15.19 2.53
CA ARG A 43 -7.58 16.51 2.62
C ARG A 43 -7.15 17.27 3.88
N LEU A 44 -7.03 16.57 5.01
CA LEU A 44 -6.69 17.19 6.31
C LEU A 44 -5.21 17.54 6.44
N LEU A 45 -4.32 16.66 5.97
CA LEU A 45 -2.87 16.77 6.16
C LEU A 45 -2.14 17.22 4.89
N GLY A 46 -2.85 17.37 3.77
CA GLY A 46 -2.27 17.53 2.45
C GLY A 46 -1.99 16.18 1.78
N ARG A 47 -1.89 16.22 0.45
CA ARG A 47 -1.85 15.02 -0.40
C ARG A 47 -0.68 14.09 -0.08
N VAL A 48 0.52 14.66 0.08
CA VAL A 48 1.73 13.89 0.39
C VAL A 48 1.77 13.45 1.86
N PRO A 49 1.58 14.33 2.86
CA PRO A 49 1.64 13.91 4.26
C PRO A 49 0.53 12.91 4.65
N GLY A 50 -0.68 13.09 4.11
CA GLY A 50 -1.78 12.15 4.33
C GLY A 50 -1.51 10.77 3.72
N LEU A 51 -0.89 10.71 2.55
CA LEU A 51 -0.47 9.45 1.93
C LEU A 51 0.64 8.78 2.76
N VAL A 52 1.65 9.54 3.20
CA VAL A 52 2.75 9.04 4.04
C VAL A 52 2.20 8.44 5.33
N LEU A 53 1.26 9.12 6.01
CA LEU A 53 0.66 8.60 7.23
C LEU A 53 -0.01 7.24 7.03
N VAL A 54 -0.78 7.07 5.95
CA VAL A 54 -1.42 5.79 5.61
C VAL A 54 -0.38 4.69 5.36
N LYS A 55 0.73 5.02 4.70
CA LYS A 55 1.82 4.04 4.51
C LYS A 55 2.49 3.67 5.82
N LEU A 56 2.72 4.62 6.72
CA LEU A 56 3.29 4.35 8.04
C LEU A 56 2.42 3.38 8.86
N ILE A 57 1.10 3.52 8.77
CA ILE A 57 0.16 2.58 9.39
C ILE A 57 0.32 1.18 8.78
N GLY A 58 0.40 1.07 7.46
CA GLY A 58 0.62 -0.21 6.76
C GLY A 58 1.96 -0.87 7.12
N VAL A 59 3.05 -0.09 7.18
CA VAL A 59 4.37 -0.55 7.62
C VAL A 59 4.33 -1.00 9.08
N GLY A 60 3.73 -0.21 9.97
CA GLY A 60 3.61 -0.56 11.39
C GLY A 60 2.83 -1.85 11.61
N PHE A 61 1.72 -2.04 10.86
CA PHE A 61 0.93 -3.26 10.92
C PHE A 61 1.71 -4.49 10.40
N ALA A 62 2.39 -4.37 9.26
CA ALA A 62 3.22 -5.44 8.73
C ALA A 62 4.39 -5.80 9.67
N TRP A 63 5.03 -4.79 10.27
CA TRP A 63 6.09 -4.99 11.25
C TRP A 63 5.58 -5.72 12.50
N TRP A 64 4.40 -5.35 13.00
CA TRP A 64 3.77 -6.03 14.13
C TRP A 64 3.44 -7.50 13.83
N LEU A 65 2.91 -7.80 12.64
CA LEU A 65 2.67 -9.19 12.21
C LEU A 65 3.97 -10.00 12.13
N TRP A 66 5.04 -9.38 11.64
CA TRP A 66 6.37 -10.00 11.57
C TRP A 66 6.94 -10.32 12.95
N THR A 67 6.84 -9.41 13.94
CA THR A 67 7.33 -9.69 15.31
C THR A 67 6.54 -10.79 16.01
N LEU A 68 5.29 -11.02 15.61
CA LEU A 68 4.47 -12.15 16.07
C LEU A 68 4.74 -13.47 15.34
N GLY A 69 5.53 -13.47 14.27
CA GLY A 69 5.74 -14.65 13.42
C GLY A 69 4.50 -15.04 12.60
N ALA A 70 3.59 -14.09 12.34
CA ALA A 70 2.30 -14.32 11.68
C ALA A 70 2.45 -14.47 10.15
N GLU A 71 2.98 -15.62 9.71
CA GLU A 71 3.32 -15.89 8.30
C GLU A 71 2.11 -15.83 7.38
N THR A 72 0.99 -16.46 7.75
CA THR A 72 -0.19 -16.55 6.88
C THR A 72 -0.80 -15.16 6.67
N GLU A 73 -0.86 -14.37 7.72
CA GLU A 73 -1.36 -13.00 7.73
C GLU A 73 -0.51 -12.08 6.87
N LEU A 74 0.82 -12.23 6.91
CA LEU A 74 1.72 -11.48 6.02
C LEU A 74 1.52 -11.84 4.54
N TRP A 75 1.31 -13.13 4.22
CA TRP A 75 1.00 -13.54 2.85
C TRP A 75 -0.35 -12.99 2.38
N LEU A 76 -1.38 -13.04 3.23
CA LEU A 76 -2.68 -12.44 2.94
C LEU A 76 -2.58 -10.93 2.74
N LEU A 77 -1.82 -10.25 3.59
CA LEU A 77 -1.54 -8.82 3.46
C LEU A 77 -0.80 -8.51 2.15
N GLY A 78 0.17 -9.35 1.77
CA GLY A 78 0.85 -9.26 0.48
C GLY A 78 -0.11 -9.40 -0.70
N ALA A 79 -1.03 -10.37 -0.67
CA ALA A 79 -2.04 -10.53 -1.72
C ALA A 79 -2.95 -9.30 -1.84
N VAL A 80 -3.34 -8.68 -0.72
CA VAL A 80 -4.09 -7.43 -0.70
C VAL A 80 -3.31 -6.31 -1.35
N TYR A 81 -2.04 -6.09 -0.97
CA TYR A 81 -1.22 -5.04 -1.57
C TYR A 81 -0.97 -5.28 -3.06
N LEU A 82 -0.77 -6.52 -3.49
CA LEU A 82 -0.66 -6.86 -4.91
C LEU A 82 -1.91 -6.45 -5.67
N TRP A 83 -3.10 -6.75 -5.14
CA TRP A 83 -4.36 -6.33 -5.72
C TRP A 83 -4.46 -4.80 -5.81
N VAL A 84 -4.07 -4.07 -4.75
CA VAL A 84 -4.05 -2.60 -4.73
C VAL A 84 -3.13 -2.05 -5.82
N VAL A 85 -1.89 -2.55 -5.94
CA VAL A 85 -0.92 -2.14 -6.98
C VAL A 85 -1.51 -2.34 -8.38
N VAL A 86 -2.08 -3.52 -8.65
CA VAL A 86 -2.70 -3.83 -9.94
C VAL A 86 -3.90 -2.92 -10.21
N HIS A 87 -4.72 -2.66 -9.19
CA HIS A 87 -5.85 -1.74 -9.30
C HIS A 87 -5.40 -0.32 -9.63
N ASN A 88 -4.41 0.22 -8.91
CA ASN A 88 -3.86 1.55 -9.13
C ASN A 88 -3.25 1.71 -10.53
N LEU A 89 -2.54 0.68 -11.02
CA LEU A 89 -2.03 0.66 -12.39
C LEU A 89 -3.15 0.70 -13.44
N ARG A 90 -4.25 -0.03 -13.22
CA ARG A 90 -5.42 0.02 -14.12
C ARG A 90 -6.07 1.40 -14.10
N VAL A 91 -6.21 2.01 -12.93
CA VAL A 91 -6.74 3.38 -12.79
C VAL A 91 -5.84 4.37 -13.52
N TRP A 92 -4.53 4.34 -13.27
CA TRP A 92 -3.58 5.22 -13.95
C TRP A 92 -3.66 5.12 -15.48
N ARG A 93 -3.73 3.89 -16.03
CA ARG A 93 -3.88 3.67 -17.47
C ARG A 93 -5.15 4.31 -18.05
N ARG A 94 -6.26 4.29 -17.31
CA ARG A 94 -7.54 4.92 -17.74
C ARG A 94 -7.49 6.44 -17.75
N TYR A 95 -6.64 7.06 -16.93
CA TYR A 95 -6.51 8.51 -16.84
C TYR A 95 -5.39 9.07 -17.75
N ARG A 96 -4.52 8.20 -18.28
CA ARG A 96 -3.43 8.57 -19.19
C ARG A 96 -3.82 8.51 -20.68
N GLY A 97 -4.84 7.72 -21.04
CA GLY A 97 -5.38 7.62 -22.40
C GLY A 97 -6.60 8.49 -22.56
#